data_AF-A0A0C1UC59-F1
#
_entry.id   AF-A0A0C1UC59-F1
#
_cell.length_a   1.000
_cell.length_b   1.000
_cell.length_c   1.000
_cell.angle_alpha   90.00
_cell.angle_beta   90.00
_cell.angle_gamma   90.00
#
_symmetry.space_group_name_H-M   'P 1'
#
loop_
_entity.id
_entity.type
_entity.pdbx_description
1 polymer ?
#
loop_
_entity_poly.entity_id
_entity_poly.type
_entity_poly.pdbx_seq_one_letter_code
_entity_poly.pdbx_strand_id
1 'polypeptide(L)'
;MRNKAVSSALIFLMLFLGIGSLAFFTAGPEEILIPRVSGDPATVIEPNIEISRQSERSITSYWGLGTWVDSYDIDPTYVGTPTVSPGDITGMADIGIRTLYMQAARSDSRARWPITDPWILTEFLLTAHEEGIEVVAWYLPKWNSGTEDIERLLALSEFEVLGHSFDGIAVDIEWNDDGLEGSERSQRLINLSSELREFVGSDPLGAIVMPPVLTEEINPDFWPDFPWREIAPIYDVWLPMSYWSFRTEEHADPYYYSGESIRLLRTYLGDPEAKVHGIGGVGLDDGTSLPDPGEPLAVIGDLQAFVDSLIDTDSIGGSIYDWATTGEYSRQQLADLFADL
;
A
#
# COMPACT_ATOMS: atom_id res chain seq x y z
N MET A 1 -50.28 -47.65 84.79
CA MET A 1 -50.29 -46.96 83.48
C MET A 1 -49.80 -45.54 83.67
N ARG A 2 -48.74 -45.15 82.94
CA ARG A 2 -48.05 -43.83 82.86
C ARG A 2 -46.61 -43.89 83.35
N ASN A 3 -45.69 -43.87 82.39
CA ASN A 3 -44.75 -42.77 82.11
C ASN A 3 -43.50 -43.38 81.46
N LYS A 4 -43.38 -43.25 80.15
CA LYS A 4 -42.93 -42.06 79.40
C LYS A 4 -41.41 -42.05 79.34
N ALA A 5 -40.94 -42.22 78.11
CA ALA A 5 -39.75 -41.60 77.56
C ALA A 5 -38.51 -41.76 78.43
N VAL A 6 -37.78 -42.85 78.18
CA VAL A 6 -36.32 -42.79 78.26
C VAL A 6 -35.93 -41.60 77.37
N SER A 7 -35.62 -40.48 78.04
CA SER A 7 -35.41 -39.19 77.41
C SER A 7 -34.23 -39.31 76.45
N SER A 8 -34.50 -38.92 75.22
CA SER A 8 -33.62 -38.88 74.05
C SER A 8 -32.29 -38.15 74.26
N ALA A 9 -32.05 -37.55 75.44
CA ALA A 9 -30.81 -36.88 75.81
C ALA A 9 -29.60 -37.83 75.92
N LEU A 10 -29.78 -39.07 76.39
CA LEU A 10 -28.65 -40.02 76.54
C LEU A 10 -28.23 -40.65 75.20
N ILE A 11 -29.20 -40.83 74.29
CA ILE A 11 -28.96 -41.36 72.94
C ILE A 11 -28.30 -40.29 72.05
N PHE A 12 -28.70 -39.01 72.18
CA PHE A 12 -28.08 -37.92 71.43
C PHE A 12 -26.63 -37.65 71.86
N LEU A 13 -26.32 -37.79 73.16
CA LEU A 13 -24.95 -37.62 73.67
C LEU A 13 -24.01 -38.74 73.18
N MET A 14 -24.48 -39.99 73.14
CA MET A 14 -23.69 -41.12 72.61
C MET A 14 -23.50 -41.06 71.09
N LEU A 15 -24.48 -40.56 70.31
CA LEU A 15 -24.33 -40.36 68.87
C LEU A 15 -23.35 -39.22 68.52
N PHE A 16 -23.33 -38.13 69.29
CA PHE A 16 -22.36 -37.04 69.10
C PHE A 16 -20.92 -37.45 69.46
N LEU A 17 -20.73 -38.24 70.52
CA LEU A 17 -19.41 -38.79 70.89
C LEU A 17 -18.91 -39.85 69.88
N GLY A 18 -19.83 -40.63 69.28
CA GLY A 18 -19.48 -41.64 68.27
C GLY A 18 -19.07 -41.06 66.91
N ILE A 19 -19.70 -39.97 66.46
CA ILE A 19 -19.35 -39.32 65.18
C ILE A 19 -18.08 -38.47 65.32
N GLY A 20 -17.88 -37.79 66.47
CA GLY A 20 -16.66 -37.02 66.73
C GLY A 20 -15.39 -37.88 66.84
N SER A 21 -15.51 -39.11 67.33
CA SER A 21 -14.38 -40.04 67.44
C SER A 21 -14.07 -40.77 66.13
N LEU A 22 -15.05 -40.96 65.24
CA LEU A 22 -14.77 -41.53 63.91
C LEU A 22 -14.07 -40.54 62.97
N ALA A 23 -14.38 -39.23 63.07
CA ALA A 23 -13.73 -38.20 62.26
C ALA A 23 -12.27 -37.90 62.67
N PHE A 24 -11.90 -38.13 63.94
CA PHE A 24 -10.53 -37.89 64.41
C PHE A 24 -9.54 -39.02 64.10
N PHE A 25 -10.02 -40.23 63.82
CA PHE A 25 -9.15 -41.41 63.57
C PHE A 25 -9.03 -41.82 62.08
N THR A 26 -9.78 -41.19 61.16
CA THR A 26 -9.60 -41.38 59.70
C THR A 26 -8.83 -40.26 59.02
N ALA A 27 -8.56 -39.15 59.73
CA ALA A 27 -7.58 -38.17 59.28
C ALA A 27 -6.19 -38.73 59.60
N GLY A 28 -5.58 -39.43 58.63
CA GLY A 28 -4.12 -39.49 58.59
C GLY A 28 -3.56 -38.06 58.67
N PRO A 29 -2.30 -37.86 59.11
CA PRO A 29 -1.72 -36.52 59.16
C PRO A 29 -2.05 -35.84 57.83
N GLU A 30 -2.69 -34.66 57.88
CA GLU A 30 -2.88 -33.85 56.68
C GLU A 30 -1.49 -33.75 56.06
N GLU A 31 -1.29 -34.40 54.92
CA GLU A 31 -0.17 -34.09 54.06
C GLU A 31 -0.47 -32.69 53.59
N ILE A 32 -0.01 -31.72 54.37
CA ILE A 32 0.12 -30.35 53.92
C ILE A 32 1.18 -30.44 52.84
N LEU A 33 0.74 -30.71 51.61
CA LEU A 33 1.48 -30.38 50.42
C LEU A 33 1.63 -28.87 50.47
N ILE A 34 2.69 -28.40 51.11
CA ILE A 34 3.20 -27.06 50.89
C ILE A 34 3.89 -27.17 49.54
N PRO A 35 3.29 -26.71 48.42
CA PRO A 35 4.02 -26.64 47.18
C PRO A 35 5.21 -25.74 47.42
N ARG A 36 6.40 -26.35 47.58
CA ARG A 36 7.65 -25.61 47.50
C ARG A 36 7.86 -25.35 46.03
N VAL A 37 7.32 -24.24 45.55
CA VAL A 37 7.82 -23.62 44.33
C VAL A 37 9.26 -23.22 44.66
N SER A 38 10.22 -24.02 44.20
CA SER A 38 11.58 -23.51 44.03
C SER A 38 11.45 -22.43 42.97
N GLY A 39 11.31 -21.18 43.41
CA GLY A 39 11.39 -20.04 42.53
C GLY A 39 12.84 -19.84 42.16
N ASP A 40 13.41 -20.74 41.37
CA ASP A 40 14.44 -20.28 40.44
C ASP A 40 13.71 -19.24 39.60
N PRO A 41 14.11 -17.95 39.66
CA PRO A 41 13.45 -16.94 38.86
C PRO A 41 13.49 -17.44 37.42
N ALA A 42 12.31 -17.56 36.80
CA ALA A 42 12.22 -17.89 35.40
C ALA A 42 13.19 -16.98 34.68
N THR A 43 14.16 -17.56 33.96
CA THR A 43 15.14 -16.78 33.23
C THR A 43 14.35 -15.86 32.30
N VAL A 44 14.34 -14.57 32.64
CA VAL A 44 13.72 -13.56 31.81
C VAL A 44 14.64 -13.43 30.62
N ILE A 45 14.25 -14.08 29.51
CA ILE A 45 14.81 -13.74 28.22
C ILE A 45 14.15 -12.42 27.87
N GLU A 46 14.85 -11.32 28.10
CA GLU A 46 14.44 -10.04 27.52
C GLU A 46 14.62 -10.18 26.00
N PRO A 47 13.53 -10.20 25.21
CA PRO A 47 13.68 -10.22 23.77
C PRO A 47 14.35 -8.90 23.37
N ASN A 48 15.58 -8.98 22.85
CA ASN A 48 16.20 -7.85 22.20
C ASN A 48 15.73 -7.86 20.74
N ILE A 49 14.87 -6.92 20.38
CA ILE A 49 14.48 -6.74 18.98
C ILE A 49 15.64 -6.02 18.30
N GLU A 50 16.42 -6.77 17.53
CA GLU A 50 17.40 -6.18 16.63
C GLU A 50 16.67 -5.65 15.39
N ILE A 51 16.57 -4.32 15.30
CA ILE A 51 15.99 -3.64 14.16
C ILE A 51 17.10 -3.46 13.11
N SER A 52 16.98 -4.17 11.99
CA SER A 52 17.77 -3.86 10.80
C SER A 52 17.12 -2.69 10.10
N ARG A 53 17.77 -1.53 10.08
CA ARG A 53 17.28 -0.40 9.28
C ARG A 53 17.51 -0.69 7.80
N GLN A 54 16.50 -0.36 7.01
CA GLN A 54 16.57 -0.34 5.56
C GLN A 54 17.70 0.60 5.08
N SER A 55 18.21 0.32 3.88
CA SER A 55 19.11 1.22 3.17
C SER A 55 18.42 2.55 2.86
N GLU A 56 19.22 3.58 2.57
CA GLU A 56 18.69 4.86 2.10
C GLU A 56 17.84 4.68 0.84
N ARG A 57 16.75 5.46 0.75
CA ARG A 57 15.85 5.49 -0.40
C ARG A 57 16.62 5.78 -1.68
N SER A 58 16.20 5.18 -2.79
CA SER A 58 16.91 5.30 -4.07
C SER A 58 15.96 5.47 -5.24
N ILE A 59 16.41 6.20 -6.27
CA ILE A 59 15.66 6.32 -7.53
C ILE A 59 15.45 4.94 -8.20
N THR A 60 16.27 3.94 -7.87
CA THR A 60 16.16 2.58 -8.41
C THR A 60 14.90 1.84 -7.96
N SER A 61 14.20 2.35 -6.94
CA SER A 61 12.90 1.84 -6.50
C SER A 61 11.79 2.11 -7.52
N TYR A 62 12.05 2.88 -8.57
CA TYR A 62 11.13 3.12 -9.68
C TYR A 62 11.48 2.33 -10.96
N TRP A 63 12.53 1.51 -10.91
CA TRP A 63 13.05 0.83 -12.09
C TRP A 63 12.39 -0.53 -12.31
N GLY A 64 12.37 -0.98 -13.57
CA GLY A 64 11.87 -2.29 -13.95
C GLY A 64 10.35 -2.40 -13.90
N LEU A 65 9.87 -3.64 -13.75
CA LEU A 65 8.45 -3.95 -13.76
C LEU A 65 7.81 -3.60 -12.41
N GLY A 66 6.78 -2.74 -12.46
CA GLY A 66 5.99 -2.35 -11.30
C GLY A 66 4.55 -2.87 -11.33
N THR A 67 3.87 -2.82 -10.19
CA THR A 67 2.43 -3.04 -10.07
C THR A 67 1.79 -2.06 -9.09
N TRP A 68 0.48 -1.91 -9.14
CA TRP A 68 -0.27 -0.92 -8.36
C TRP A 68 -1.30 -1.61 -7.47
N VAL A 69 -1.48 -1.05 -6.28
CA VAL A 69 -2.54 -1.44 -5.34
C VAL A 69 -3.11 -0.18 -4.72
N ASP A 70 -4.42 0.00 -4.83
CA ASP A 70 -5.10 1.19 -4.31
C ASP A 70 -5.87 0.90 -3.01
N SER A 71 -6.47 1.93 -2.39
CA SER A 71 -7.22 1.70 -1.15
C SER A 71 -8.55 0.95 -1.36
N TYR A 72 -9.10 0.93 -2.58
CA TYR A 72 -10.26 0.12 -2.93
C TYR A 72 -9.93 -1.35 -3.07
N ASP A 73 -8.65 -1.70 -3.18
CA ASP A 73 -8.20 -3.09 -3.14
C ASP A 73 -8.05 -3.66 -1.73
N ILE A 74 -7.60 -2.82 -0.79
CA ILE A 74 -7.04 -3.31 0.49
C ILE A 74 -7.75 -2.79 1.74
N ASP A 75 -8.27 -1.56 1.72
CA ASP A 75 -8.70 -0.87 2.94
C ASP A 75 -10.19 -1.14 3.21
N PRO A 76 -10.53 -1.82 4.33
CA PRO A 76 -11.92 -2.12 4.70
C PRO A 76 -12.84 -0.90 4.85
N THR A 77 -12.27 0.30 4.94
CA THR A 77 -13.00 1.58 4.90
C THR A 77 -13.65 1.81 3.53
N TYR A 78 -13.05 1.30 2.46
CA TYR A 78 -13.42 1.55 1.07
C TYR A 78 -13.99 0.29 0.39
N VAL A 79 -13.56 -0.90 0.81
CA VAL A 79 -13.97 -2.17 0.22
C VAL A 79 -14.54 -3.13 1.25
N GLY A 80 -15.63 -3.82 0.90
CA GLY A 80 -16.25 -4.79 1.81
C GLY A 80 -15.43 -6.07 1.99
N THR A 81 -14.70 -6.48 0.96
CA THR A 81 -13.78 -7.63 0.98
C THR A 81 -12.57 -7.27 0.13
N PRO A 82 -11.37 -7.19 0.71
CA PRO A 82 -10.15 -6.90 -0.04
C PRO A 82 -9.96 -7.83 -1.23
N THR A 83 -9.61 -7.27 -2.39
CA THR A 83 -9.24 -7.98 -3.62
C THR A 83 -7.75 -8.31 -3.64
N VAL A 84 -6.95 -7.56 -2.87
CA VAL A 84 -5.51 -7.77 -2.70
C VAL A 84 -5.20 -7.86 -1.21
N SER A 85 -4.29 -8.77 -0.87
CA SER A 85 -3.83 -9.03 0.49
C SER A 85 -2.29 -9.04 0.53
N PRO A 86 -1.68 -8.91 1.73
CA PRO A 86 -0.23 -9.06 1.86
C PRO A 86 0.29 -10.40 1.31
N GLY A 87 -0.52 -11.46 1.35
CA GLY A 87 -0.15 -12.77 0.80
C GLY A 87 0.02 -12.82 -0.73
N ASP A 88 -0.50 -11.83 -1.45
CA ASP A 88 -0.34 -11.73 -2.91
C ASP A 88 1.07 -11.24 -3.31
N ILE A 89 1.83 -10.67 -2.37
CA ILE A 89 3.18 -10.14 -2.60
C ILE A 89 4.15 -11.25 -3.03
N THR A 90 4.06 -12.45 -2.47
CA THR A 90 4.87 -13.59 -2.95
C THR A 90 4.59 -13.88 -4.42
N GLY A 91 3.32 -13.79 -4.84
CA GLY A 91 2.93 -13.96 -6.25
C GLY A 91 3.45 -12.81 -7.14
N MET A 92 3.52 -11.58 -6.62
CA MET A 92 4.15 -10.46 -7.32
C MET A 92 5.66 -10.72 -7.51
N ALA A 93 6.35 -11.18 -6.46
CA ALA A 93 7.79 -11.46 -6.50
C ALA A 93 8.11 -12.61 -7.46
N ASP A 94 7.30 -13.68 -7.46
CA ASP A 94 7.47 -14.86 -8.30
C ASP A 94 7.45 -14.54 -9.81
N ILE A 95 6.73 -13.49 -10.22
CA ILE A 95 6.68 -13.02 -11.61
C ILE A 95 7.64 -11.84 -11.88
N GLY A 96 8.53 -11.52 -10.94
CA GLY A 96 9.55 -10.50 -11.14
C GLY A 96 9.07 -9.06 -11.00
N ILE A 97 7.94 -8.80 -10.33
CA ILE A 97 7.62 -7.44 -9.88
C ILE A 97 8.74 -6.98 -8.97
N ARG A 98 9.29 -5.79 -9.28
CA ARG A 98 10.34 -5.15 -8.47
C ARG A 98 9.77 -4.09 -7.54
N THR A 99 8.70 -3.42 -7.96
CA THR A 99 8.12 -2.28 -7.22
C THR A 99 6.62 -2.41 -7.06
N LEU A 100 6.15 -2.27 -5.83
CA LEU A 100 4.75 -2.07 -5.50
C LEU A 100 4.47 -0.58 -5.31
N TYR A 101 3.62 0.01 -6.15
CA TYR A 101 3.09 1.36 -5.99
C TYR A 101 1.78 1.30 -5.20
N MET A 102 1.81 1.79 -3.95
CA MET A 102 0.73 1.60 -2.99
C MET A 102 0.03 2.92 -2.66
N GLN A 103 -1.30 2.98 -2.80
CA GLN A 103 -2.07 4.15 -2.38
C GLN A 103 -2.13 4.19 -0.84
N ALA A 104 -1.19 4.90 -0.26
CA ALA A 104 -0.93 4.85 1.17
C ALA A 104 -1.54 6.04 1.92
N ALA A 105 -2.28 6.92 1.25
CA ALA A 105 -3.10 7.96 1.87
C ALA A 105 -4.28 8.34 0.97
N ARG A 106 -5.34 8.89 1.57
CA ARG A 106 -6.50 9.43 0.86
C ARG A 106 -7.04 10.69 1.54
N SER A 107 -7.51 11.64 0.72
CA SER A 107 -8.27 12.79 1.18
C SER A 107 -9.74 12.64 0.78
N ASP A 108 -10.51 12.07 1.70
CA ASP A 108 -11.96 12.12 1.70
C ASP A 108 -12.51 11.96 3.12
N SER A 109 -13.82 12.11 3.28
CA SER A 109 -14.48 12.07 4.61
C SER A 109 -14.47 10.70 5.29
N ARG A 110 -14.08 9.63 4.57
CA ARG A 110 -13.98 8.27 5.12
C ARG A 110 -12.60 8.02 5.73
N ALA A 111 -11.57 8.72 5.26
CA ALA A 111 -10.20 8.61 5.75
C ALA A 111 -10.14 8.92 7.26
N ARG A 112 -9.61 7.96 8.04
CA ARG A 112 -9.56 8.07 9.51
C ARG A 112 -8.20 8.52 10.06
N TRP A 113 -7.18 8.43 9.22
CA TRP A 113 -5.78 8.69 9.56
C TRP A 113 -5.14 9.54 8.45
N PRO A 114 -3.99 10.18 8.70
CA PRO A 114 -3.19 10.85 7.67
C PRO A 114 -2.76 9.91 6.53
N ILE A 115 -2.52 8.65 6.87
CA ILE A 115 -2.17 7.56 5.95
C ILE A 115 -3.29 6.50 5.93
N THR A 116 -3.28 5.57 4.98
CA THR A 116 -4.09 4.34 5.01
C THR A 116 -3.84 3.59 6.32
N ASP A 117 -4.75 2.72 6.76
CA ASP A 117 -4.64 2.05 8.07
C ASP A 117 -3.19 1.55 8.33
N PRO A 118 -2.51 2.06 9.38
CA PRO A 118 -1.10 1.77 9.60
C PRO A 118 -0.78 0.29 9.74
N TRP A 119 -1.74 -0.54 10.18
CA TRP A 119 -1.54 -1.98 10.29
C TRP A 119 -1.55 -2.66 8.93
N ILE A 120 -2.44 -2.24 8.03
CA ILE A 120 -2.46 -2.71 6.64
C ILE A 120 -1.14 -2.34 5.96
N LEU A 121 -0.73 -1.07 6.06
CA LEU A 121 0.54 -0.61 5.50
C LEU A 121 1.74 -1.37 6.08
N THR A 122 1.72 -1.67 7.38
CA THR A 122 2.77 -2.48 8.03
C THR A 122 2.86 -3.88 7.43
N GLU A 123 1.74 -4.58 7.27
CA GLU A 123 1.76 -5.95 6.74
C GLU A 123 2.25 -6.00 5.29
N PHE A 124 1.79 -5.09 4.43
CA PHE A 124 2.29 -4.99 3.06
C PHE A 124 3.77 -4.62 3.01
N LEU A 125 4.20 -3.60 3.76
CA LEU A 125 5.58 -3.11 3.72
C LEU A 125 6.58 -4.17 4.20
N LEU A 126 6.29 -4.84 5.31
CA LEU A 126 7.18 -5.87 5.84
C LEU A 126 7.24 -7.10 4.93
N THR A 127 6.11 -7.52 4.36
CA THR A 127 6.06 -8.66 3.44
C THR A 127 6.78 -8.34 2.13
N ALA A 128 6.60 -7.13 1.58
CA ALA A 128 7.29 -6.69 0.37
C ALA A 128 8.81 -6.70 0.57
N HIS A 129 9.31 -6.13 1.67
CA HIS A 129 10.73 -6.13 1.96
C HIS A 129 11.29 -7.53 2.26
N GLU A 130 10.51 -8.44 2.83
CA GLU A 130 10.90 -9.84 3.01
C GLU A 130 11.10 -10.55 1.65
N GLU A 131 10.23 -10.25 0.68
CA GLU A 131 10.31 -10.77 -0.70
C GLU A 131 11.23 -9.96 -1.62
N GLY A 132 11.86 -8.89 -1.11
CA GLY A 132 12.77 -8.03 -1.88
C GLY A 132 12.08 -7.09 -2.88
N ILE A 133 10.79 -6.83 -2.69
CA ILE A 133 10.01 -5.83 -3.43
C ILE A 133 10.14 -4.47 -2.77
N GLU A 134 10.44 -3.45 -3.57
CA GLU A 134 10.47 -2.04 -3.16
C GLU A 134 9.04 -1.49 -3.09
N VAL A 135 8.74 -0.62 -2.13
CA VAL A 135 7.40 -0.04 -1.96
C VAL A 135 7.44 1.47 -2.13
N VAL A 136 6.79 1.97 -3.18
CA VAL A 136 6.59 3.41 -3.41
C VAL A 136 5.18 3.79 -2.96
N ALA A 137 5.10 4.62 -1.92
CA ALA A 137 3.82 5.14 -1.45
C ALA A 137 3.37 6.31 -2.32
N TRP A 138 2.09 6.30 -2.72
CA TRP A 138 1.50 7.43 -3.45
C TRP A 138 0.25 8.00 -2.78
N TYR A 139 0.00 9.26 -3.10
CA TYR A 139 -1.12 10.04 -2.61
C TYR A 139 -1.64 10.99 -3.70
N LEU A 140 -2.96 11.10 -3.80
CA LEU A 140 -3.68 12.05 -4.67
C LEU A 140 -4.11 13.29 -3.89
N PRO A 141 -3.41 14.43 -4.02
CA PRO A 141 -3.81 15.69 -3.43
C PRO A 141 -5.14 16.19 -4.00
N LYS A 142 -5.88 16.94 -3.18
CA LYS A 142 -7.12 17.61 -3.61
C LYS A 142 -6.94 19.11 -3.83
N TRP A 143 -5.69 19.57 -3.71
CA TRP A 143 -5.28 20.97 -3.82
C TRP A 143 -6.04 21.84 -2.84
N ASN A 144 -6.36 21.34 -1.65
CA ASN A 144 -7.11 22.10 -0.66
C ASN A 144 -6.27 23.31 -0.22
N SER A 145 -6.91 24.43 0.14
CA SER A 145 -6.18 25.64 0.58
C SER A 145 -5.54 25.52 1.97
N GLY A 146 -5.79 24.40 2.65
CA GLY A 146 -5.18 24.06 3.94
C GLY A 146 -3.89 23.24 3.79
N THR A 147 -3.47 22.64 4.89
CA THR A 147 -2.23 21.84 4.98
C THR A 147 -2.47 20.34 4.82
N GLU A 148 -3.70 19.90 4.53
CA GLU A 148 -4.04 18.47 4.50
C GLU A 148 -3.15 17.69 3.53
N ASP A 149 -2.97 18.19 2.31
CA ASP A 149 -2.21 17.48 1.28
C ASP A 149 -0.74 17.29 1.70
N ILE A 150 -0.11 18.34 2.24
CA ILE A 150 1.27 18.25 2.70
C ILE A 150 1.37 17.37 3.96
N GLU A 151 0.47 17.51 4.94
CA GLU A 151 0.47 16.69 6.16
C GLU A 151 0.42 15.19 5.86
N ARG A 152 -0.31 14.79 4.81
CA ARG A 152 -0.38 13.38 4.37
C ARG A 152 0.91 12.91 3.71
N LEU A 153 1.47 13.71 2.80
CA LEU A 153 2.74 13.39 2.14
C LEU A 153 3.91 13.32 3.14
N LEU A 154 3.93 14.21 4.13
CA LEU A 154 4.88 14.17 5.23
C LEU A 154 4.70 12.90 6.07
N ALA A 155 3.46 12.56 6.44
CA ALA A 155 3.18 11.34 7.18
C ALA A 155 3.60 10.06 6.43
N LEU A 156 3.50 10.04 5.09
CA LEU A 156 4.04 8.95 4.28
C LEU A 156 5.57 8.90 4.34
N SER A 157 6.24 10.03 4.18
CA SER A 157 7.71 10.10 4.24
C SER A 157 8.25 9.68 5.62
N GLU A 158 7.54 10.00 6.70
CA GLU A 158 7.91 9.67 8.08
C GLU A 158 7.45 8.28 8.53
N PHE A 159 6.63 7.57 7.75
CA PHE A 159 6.14 6.25 8.13
C PHE A 159 7.29 5.24 8.21
N GLU A 160 7.54 4.75 9.42
CA GLU A 160 8.54 3.73 9.71
C GLU A 160 7.95 2.67 10.64
N VAL A 161 8.18 1.40 10.32
CA VAL A 161 7.85 0.27 11.18
C VAL A 161 8.99 -0.73 11.20
N LEU A 162 9.51 -1.02 12.40
CA LEU A 162 10.62 -1.96 12.59
C LEU A 162 11.83 -1.67 11.68
N GLY A 163 12.16 -0.40 11.45
CA GLY A 163 13.29 0.02 10.61
C GLY A 163 13.04 -0.03 9.10
N HIS A 164 11.83 -0.38 8.69
CA HIS A 164 11.37 -0.32 7.30
C HIS A 164 10.54 0.93 7.07
N SER A 165 10.75 1.59 5.93
CA SER A 165 9.97 2.73 5.46
C SER A 165 9.68 2.55 3.97
N PHE A 166 8.79 3.36 3.40
CA PHE A 166 8.60 3.34 1.94
C PHE A 166 9.90 3.71 1.22
N ASP A 167 10.22 3.03 0.13
CA ASP A 167 11.43 3.23 -0.68
C ASP A 167 11.38 4.51 -1.54
N GLY A 168 10.18 5.02 -1.78
CA GLY A 168 9.96 6.27 -2.48
C GLY A 168 8.57 6.83 -2.21
N ILE A 169 8.37 8.11 -2.52
CA ILE A 169 7.07 8.78 -2.46
C ILE A 169 6.71 9.31 -3.84
N ALA A 170 5.50 9.04 -4.30
CA ALA A 170 4.96 9.60 -5.53
C ALA A 170 3.73 10.50 -5.25
N VAL A 171 3.69 11.64 -5.93
CA VAL A 171 2.52 12.54 -5.90
C VAL A 171 1.68 12.27 -7.13
N ASP A 172 0.39 12.01 -6.93
CA ASP A 172 -0.57 11.85 -8.02
C ASP A 172 -1.23 13.17 -8.40
N ILE A 173 -0.92 13.62 -9.62
CA ILE A 173 -1.18 14.96 -10.13
C ILE A 173 -2.24 14.85 -11.23
N GLU A 174 -3.46 14.52 -10.82
CA GLU A 174 -4.58 14.35 -11.75
C GLU A 174 -5.87 15.04 -11.32
N TRP A 175 -6.04 15.34 -10.03
CA TRP A 175 -7.31 15.84 -9.52
C TRP A 175 -7.65 17.20 -10.16
N ASN A 176 -8.83 17.30 -10.78
CA ASN A 176 -9.33 18.55 -11.35
C ASN A 176 -10.80 18.87 -11.02
N ASP A 177 -11.46 18.03 -10.22
CA ASP A 177 -12.83 18.24 -9.73
C ASP A 177 -12.86 19.05 -8.43
N ASP A 178 -12.11 20.15 -8.41
CA ASP A 178 -11.91 21.05 -7.26
C ASP A 178 -12.62 22.40 -7.44
N GLY A 179 -13.10 22.70 -8.65
CA GLY A 179 -13.70 24.00 -9.01
C GLY A 179 -12.71 25.15 -9.12
N LEU A 180 -11.40 24.86 -9.15
CA LEU A 180 -10.33 25.84 -9.34
C LEU A 180 -10.10 26.13 -10.82
N GLU A 181 -9.63 27.34 -11.08
CA GLU A 181 -9.03 27.69 -12.37
C GLU A 181 -7.67 27.00 -12.53
N GLY A 182 -7.29 26.66 -13.76
CA GLY A 182 -6.03 25.95 -14.05
C GLY A 182 -4.79 26.62 -13.45
N SER A 183 -4.70 27.95 -13.54
CA SER A 183 -3.57 28.71 -12.97
C SER A 183 -3.50 28.66 -11.43
N GLU A 184 -4.66 28.63 -10.76
CA GLU A 184 -4.70 28.47 -9.30
C GLU A 184 -4.30 27.05 -8.89
N ARG A 185 -4.79 26.04 -9.60
CA ARG A 185 -4.40 24.63 -9.39
C ARG A 185 -2.90 24.44 -9.59
N SER A 186 -2.34 24.98 -10.68
CA SER A 186 -0.90 24.95 -10.95
C SER A 186 -0.08 25.62 -9.84
N GLN A 187 -0.53 26.76 -9.31
CA GLN A 187 0.17 27.42 -8.20
C GLN A 187 0.13 26.59 -6.91
N ARG A 188 -1.00 25.92 -6.62
CA ARG A 188 -1.12 25.04 -5.45
C ARG A 188 -0.24 23.79 -5.58
N LEU A 189 -0.18 23.19 -6.77
CA LEU A 189 0.76 22.12 -7.08
C LEU A 189 2.21 22.56 -6.84
N ILE A 190 2.65 23.68 -7.43
CA ILE A 190 4.03 24.17 -7.27
C ILE A 190 4.37 24.38 -5.80
N ASN A 191 3.47 24.98 -5.01
CA ASN A 191 3.69 25.22 -3.59
C ASN A 191 3.82 23.91 -2.81
N LEU A 192 2.90 22.96 -3.01
CA LEU A 192 2.91 21.65 -2.37
C LEU A 192 4.20 20.89 -2.70
N SER A 193 4.54 20.82 -3.99
CA SER A 193 5.73 20.12 -4.47
C SER A 193 7.02 20.72 -3.92
N SER A 194 7.11 22.06 -3.83
CA SER A 194 8.28 22.76 -3.28
C SER A 194 8.45 22.49 -1.79
N GLU A 195 7.36 22.55 -1.02
CA GLU A 195 7.36 22.26 0.41
C GLU A 195 7.74 20.80 0.69
N LEU A 196 7.18 19.86 -0.09
CA LEU A 196 7.54 18.45 0.02
C LEU A 196 9.03 18.23 -0.26
N ARG A 197 9.57 18.81 -1.33
CA ARG A 197 10.99 18.68 -1.68
C ARG A 197 11.92 19.27 -0.62
N GLU A 198 11.56 20.41 -0.03
CA GLU A 198 12.33 20.97 1.08
C GLU A 198 12.39 20.01 2.28
N PHE A 199 11.30 19.30 2.55
CA PHE A 199 11.21 18.35 3.65
C PHE A 199 11.97 17.04 3.38
N VAL A 200 11.74 16.40 2.23
CA VAL A 200 12.32 15.08 1.92
C VAL A 200 13.78 15.16 1.47
N GLY A 201 14.28 16.36 1.16
CA GLY A 201 15.67 16.57 0.77
C GLY A 201 16.00 15.86 -0.54
N SER A 202 16.96 14.94 -0.50
CA SER A 202 17.42 14.17 -1.68
C SER A 202 16.70 12.85 -1.90
N ASP A 203 15.72 12.51 -1.05
CA ASP A 203 14.94 11.29 -1.24
C ASP A 203 14.18 11.34 -2.58
N PRO A 204 14.03 10.20 -3.27
CA PRO A 204 13.44 10.14 -4.60
C PRO A 204 11.95 10.47 -4.59
N LEU A 205 11.53 11.43 -5.41
CA LEU A 205 10.13 11.79 -5.62
C LEU A 205 9.63 11.44 -7.03
N GLY A 206 8.53 10.71 -7.09
CA GLY A 206 7.77 10.45 -8.30
C GLY A 206 6.67 11.49 -8.56
N ALA A 207 6.46 11.85 -9.81
CA ALA A 207 5.29 12.60 -10.28
C ALA A 207 4.43 11.68 -11.15
N ILE A 208 3.30 11.21 -10.62
CA ILE A 208 2.28 10.52 -11.40
C ILE A 208 1.45 11.61 -12.06
N VAL A 209 1.43 11.63 -13.39
CA VAL A 209 0.86 12.75 -14.15
C VAL A 209 -0.09 12.24 -15.22
N MET A 210 -1.09 13.07 -15.54
CA MET A 210 -1.81 12.87 -16.78
C MET A 210 -0.84 12.92 -17.96
N PRO A 211 -1.01 12.05 -18.98
CA PRO A 211 -0.10 12.01 -20.11
C PRO A 211 -0.26 13.29 -20.96
N PRO A 212 0.82 13.90 -21.45
CA PRO A 212 0.74 15.11 -22.28
C PRO A 212 -0.14 14.97 -23.52
N VAL A 213 -0.21 13.79 -24.15
CA VAL A 213 -1.16 13.57 -25.27
C VAL A 213 -2.60 13.86 -24.83
N LEU A 214 -2.97 13.50 -23.59
CA LEU A 214 -4.29 13.87 -23.07
C LEU A 214 -4.40 15.37 -22.81
N THR A 215 -3.46 15.94 -22.04
CA THR A 215 -3.62 17.32 -21.51
C THR A 215 -3.29 18.40 -22.53
N GLU A 216 -2.63 18.07 -23.65
CA GLU A 216 -2.15 19.06 -24.61
C GLU A 216 -2.80 18.90 -25.99
N GLU A 217 -3.23 17.69 -26.36
CA GLU A 217 -3.80 17.41 -27.69
C GLU A 217 -5.29 17.06 -27.63
N ILE A 218 -5.68 16.12 -26.77
CA ILE A 218 -7.05 15.58 -26.73
C ILE A 218 -7.99 16.48 -25.93
N ASN A 219 -7.57 16.88 -24.73
CA ASN A 219 -8.36 17.69 -23.81
C ASN A 219 -7.50 18.78 -23.13
N PRO A 220 -7.16 19.86 -23.87
CA PRO A 220 -6.43 21.00 -23.31
C PRO A 220 -7.09 21.65 -22.09
N ASP A 221 -8.41 21.52 -21.98
CA ASP A 221 -9.18 22.08 -20.88
C ASP A 221 -9.09 21.24 -19.59
N PHE A 222 -8.49 20.04 -19.62
CA PHE A 222 -8.33 19.19 -18.44
C PHE A 222 -7.53 19.89 -17.34
N TRP A 223 -6.39 20.49 -17.71
CA TRP A 223 -5.54 21.30 -16.85
C TRP A 223 -4.76 22.30 -17.71
N PRO A 224 -5.36 23.45 -18.06
CA PRO A 224 -4.72 24.45 -18.91
C PRO A 224 -3.42 24.97 -18.31
N ASP A 225 -2.42 25.17 -19.16
CA ASP A 225 -1.10 25.72 -18.80
C ASP A 225 -0.44 24.93 -17.64
N PHE A 226 -0.40 23.60 -17.77
CA PHE A 226 0.22 22.72 -16.78
C PHE A 226 1.69 23.12 -16.53
N PRO A 227 2.16 23.21 -15.27
CA PRO A 227 3.40 23.91 -14.91
C PRO A 227 4.64 23.03 -15.05
N TRP A 228 4.81 22.36 -16.19
CA TRP A 228 5.86 21.37 -16.44
C TRP A 228 7.26 21.87 -16.06
N ARG A 229 7.60 23.12 -16.42
CA ARG A 229 8.93 23.70 -16.21
C ARG A 229 9.21 24.02 -14.75
N GLU A 230 8.18 24.43 -14.01
CA GLU A 230 8.27 24.83 -12.62
C GLU A 230 8.44 23.62 -11.69
N ILE A 231 7.80 22.50 -12.02
CA ILE A 231 7.91 21.26 -11.23
C ILE A 231 9.03 20.32 -11.71
N ALA A 232 9.58 20.52 -12.92
CA ALA A 232 10.72 19.76 -13.45
C ALA A 232 11.89 19.57 -12.47
N PRO A 233 12.42 20.61 -11.78
CA PRO A 233 13.54 20.45 -10.87
C PRO A 233 13.18 19.79 -9.53
N ILE A 234 11.89 19.52 -9.29
CA ILE A 234 11.39 19.00 -8.02
C ILE A 234 11.29 17.48 -8.03
N TYR A 235 10.94 16.86 -9.16
CA TYR A 235 10.69 15.42 -9.25
C TYR A 235 11.82 14.68 -9.96
N ASP A 236 12.14 13.48 -9.46
CA ASP A 236 13.23 12.64 -9.98
C ASP A 236 12.73 11.65 -11.04
N VAL A 237 11.48 11.20 -10.92
CA VAL A 237 10.86 10.22 -11.81
C VAL A 237 9.47 10.69 -12.23
N TRP A 238 9.15 10.51 -13.50
CA TRP A 238 7.87 10.84 -14.09
C TRP A 238 7.10 9.57 -14.43
N LEU A 239 5.84 9.52 -14.04
CA LEU A 239 4.97 8.36 -14.23
C LEU A 239 3.71 8.77 -14.99
N PRO A 240 3.78 8.93 -16.33
CA PRO A 240 2.62 9.31 -17.12
C PRO A 240 1.59 8.18 -17.17
N MET A 241 0.33 8.51 -16.90
CA MET A 241 -0.83 7.60 -16.95
C MET A 241 -1.33 7.38 -18.38
N SER A 242 -0.59 6.60 -19.15
CA SER A 242 -0.89 6.26 -20.55
C SER A 242 -2.05 5.27 -20.69
N TYR A 243 -3.24 5.63 -20.22
CA TYR A 243 -4.44 4.79 -20.31
C TYR A 243 -5.09 4.82 -21.70
N TRP A 244 -4.46 4.15 -22.68
CA TRP A 244 -4.95 4.06 -24.06
C TRP A 244 -6.31 3.35 -24.19
N SER A 245 -6.68 2.51 -23.22
CA SER A 245 -7.97 1.78 -23.21
C SER A 245 -9.18 2.71 -23.20
N PHE A 246 -9.03 3.95 -22.72
CA PHE A 246 -10.06 4.99 -22.76
C PHE A 246 -10.16 5.73 -24.10
N ARG A 247 -9.32 5.40 -25.08
CA ARG A 247 -9.12 6.18 -26.30
C ARG A 247 -9.68 5.45 -27.51
N THR A 248 -9.74 6.18 -28.62
CA THR A 248 -10.24 5.70 -29.91
C THR A 248 -9.27 6.09 -31.01
N GLU A 249 -9.38 5.42 -32.17
CA GLU A 249 -8.57 5.71 -33.36
C GLU A 249 -7.06 5.59 -33.06
N GLU A 250 -6.23 6.53 -33.53
CA GLU A 250 -4.77 6.47 -33.34
C GLU A 250 -4.36 6.51 -31.86
N HIS A 251 -5.17 7.13 -31.00
CA HIS A 251 -4.90 7.20 -29.57
C HIS A 251 -5.21 5.88 -28.83
N ALA A 252 -5.89 4.93 -29.48
CA ALA A 252 -6.09 3.58 -28.94
C ALA A 252 -4.90 2.65 -29.19
N ASP A 253 -3.91 3.07 -29.99
CA ASP A 253 -2.66 2.32 -30.17
C ASP A 253 -1.74 2.56 -28.95
N PRO A 254 -1.45 1.52 -28.14
CA PRO A 254 -0.58 1.65 -26.97
C PRO A 254 0.83 2.12 -27.32
N TYR A 255 1.37 1.71 -28.48
CA TYR A 255 2.73 2.08 -28.89
C TYR A 255 2.84 3.58 -29.14
N TYR A 256 1.89 4.11 -29.92
CA TYR A 256 1.81 5.54 -30.18
C TYR A 256 1.47 6.33 -28.91
N TYR A 257 0.39 5.95 -28.20
CA TYR A 257 -0.13 6.74 -27.10
C TYR A 257 0.88 6.87 -25.95
N SER A 258 1.52 5.76 -25.56
CA SER A 258 2.52 5.80 -24.49
C SER A 258 3.82 6.43 -24.98
N GLY A 259 4.35 6.00 -26.12
CA GLY A 259 5.61 6.52 -26.66
C GLY A 259 5.56 8.04 -26.91
N GLU A 260 4.47 8.55 -27.46
CA GLU A 260 4.32 9.99 -27.71
C GLU A 260 4.13 10.79 -26.43
N SER A 261 3.36 10.26 -25.46
CA SER A 261 3.23 10.88 -24.14
C SER A 261 4.59 11.09 -23.47
N ILE A 262 5.49 10.11 -23.57
CA ILE A 262 6.83 10.18 -22.99
C ILE A 262 7.72 11.21 -23.72
N ARG A 263 7.67 11.25 -25.05
CA ARG A 263 8.44 12.23 -25.86
C ARG A 263 7.99 13.66 -25.60
N LEU A 264 6.68 13.89 -25.58
CA LEU A 264 6.09 15.18 -25.25
C LEU A 264 6.44 15.59 -23.82
N LEU A 265 6.33 14.67 -22.85
CA LEU A 265 6.68 14.94 -21.45
C LEU A 265 8.09 15.49 -21.33
N ARG A 266 9.08 14.81 -21.91
CA ARG A 266 10.49 15.28 -21.92
C ARG A 266 10.65 16.64 -22.61
N THR A 267 9.89 16.89 -23.67
CA THR A 267 9.89 18.18 -24.38
C THR A 267 9.37 19.31 -23.49
N TYR A 268 8.26 19.10 -22.79
CA TYR A 268 7.66 20.10 -21.90
C TYR A 268 8.53 20.37 -20.67
N LEU A 269 9.11 19.33 -20.07
CA LEU A 269 10.12 19.47 -19.02
C LEU A 269 11.37 20.23 -19.51
N GLY A 270 11.69 20.11 -20.81
CA GLY A 270 12.94 20.60 -21.36
C GLY A 270 14.14 19.73 -20.96
N ASP A 271 13.89 18.47 -20.65
CA ASP A 271 14.89 17.48 -20.24
C ASP A 271 14.71 16.19 -21.06
N PRO A 272 15.55 15.94 -22.07
CA PRO A 272 15.48 14.72 -22.86
C PRO A 272 15.89 13.46 -22.09
N GLU A 273 16.57 13.60 -20.94
CA GLU A 273 17.08 12.48 -20.15
C GLU A 273 16.22 12.17 -18.91
N ALA A 274 15.09 12.86 -18.76
CA ALA A 274 14.17 12.70 -17.64
C ALA A 274 13.80 11.22 -17.49
N LYS A 275 13.84 10.73 -16.24
CA LYS A 275 13.56 9.34 -15.92
C LYS A 275 12.07 9.11 -15.90
N VAL A 276 11.64 8.13 -16.68
CA VAL A 276 10.22 7.87 -16.92
C VAL A 276 9.92 6.39 -16.63
N HIS A 277 8.92 6.15 -15.80
CA HIS A 277 8.29 4.86 -15.60
C HIS A 277 6.88 4.94 -16.20
N GLY A 278 6.65 4.32 -17.36
CA GLY A 278 5.35 4.43 -18.03
C GLY A 278 4.27 3.61 -17.32
N ILE A 279 3.13 4.23 -17.01
CA ILE A 279 1.95 3.52 -16.48
C ILE A 279 1.00 3.28 -17.64
N GLY A 280 0.83 2.03 -18.05
CA GLY A 280 -0.04 1.65 -19.15
C GLY A 280 -1.39 1.15 -18.69
N GLY A 281 -2.46 1.47 -19.42
CA GLY A 281 -3.80 0.86 -19.24
C GLY A 281 -4.46 0.99 -17.86
N VAL A 282 -5.77 0.73 -17.82
CA VAL A 282 -6.47 0.34 -16.59
C VAL A 282 -6.81 -1.14 -16.72
N GLY A 283 -6.39 -1.94 -15.75
CA GLY A 283 -6.25 -3.39 -15.78
C GLY A 283 -5.75 -3.98 -17.09
N LEU A 284 -5.87 -5.29 -17.21
CA LEU A 284 -5.60 -5.99 -18.45
C LEU A 284 -6.39 -7.30 -18.54
N ASP A 285 -7.42 -7.27 -19.39
CA ASP A 285 -8.32 -8.40 -19.61
C ASP A 285 -7.64 -9.48 -20.46
N ASP A 286 -7.52 -10.69 -19.89
CA ASP A 286 -7.09 -11.92 -20.55
C ASP A 286 -8.23 -12.91 -20.82
N GLY A 287 -9.48 -12.50 -20.58
CA GLY A 287 -10.68 -13.33 -20.69
C GLY A 287 -11.01 -14.14 -19.43
N THR A 288 -10.29 -13.91 -18.32
CA THR A 288 -10.68 -14.42 -17.00
C THR A 288 -11.74 -13.54 -16.33
N SER A 289 -12.38 -14.03 -15.27
CA SER A 289 -13.35 -13.22 -14.52
C SER A 289 -12.61 -12.28 -13.56
N LEU A 290 -12.42 -11.04 -13.99
CA LEU A 290 -11.79 -9.97 -13.22
C LEU A 290 -12.84 -9.15 -12.46
N PRO A 291 -12.47 -8.48 -11.34
CA PRO A 291 -13.28 -7.40 -10.80
C PRO A 291 -13.58 -6.36 -11.88
N ASP A 292 -14.82 -5.85 -11.94
CA ASP A 292 -15.20 -4.79 -12.88
C ASP A 292 -14.80 -3.43 -12.27
N PRO A 293 -13.80 -2.71 -12.82
CA PRO A 293 -13.42 -1.41 -12.31
C PRO A 293 -14.41 -0.30 -12.72
N GLY A 294 -15.40 -0.59 -13.57
CA GLY A 294 -16.27 0.42 -14.17
C GLY A 294 -15.57 1.25 -15.26
N GLU A 295 -14.36 0.85 -15.65
CA GLU A 295 -13.48 1.53 -16.59
C GLU A 295 -13.07 0.58 -17.74
N PRO A 296 -12.78 1.11 -18.94
CA PRO A 296 -12.34 0.27 -20.06
C PRO A 296 -11.00 -0.40 -19.76
N LEU A 297 -11.00 -1.74 -19.78
CA LEU A 297 -9.78 -2.51 -19.61
C LEU A 297 -8.91 -2.50 -20.87
N ALA A 298 -7.59 -2.44 -20.71
CA ALA A 298 -6.67 -2.81 -21.79
C ALA A 298 -6.81 -4.32 -22.09
N VAL A 299 -6.40 -4.74 -23.29
CA VAL A 299 -6.47 -6.15 -23.68
C VAL A 299 -5.09 -6.73 -23.88
N ILE A 300 -4.98 -8.05 -23.71
CA ILE A 300 -3.70 -8.76 -23.81
C ILE A 300 -2.92 -8.57 -25.13
N GLY A 301 -3.62 -8.29 -26.23
CA GLY A 301 -2.99 -7.98 -27.51
C GLY A 301 -2.17 -6.68 -27.53
N ASP A 302 -2.41 -5.78 -26.58
CA ASP A 302 -1.80 -4.45 -26.52
C ASP A 302 -0.40 -4.47 -25.87
N LEU A 303 -0.09 -5.51 -25.07
CA LEU A 303 1.09 -5.55 -24.20
C LEU A 303 2.41 -5.38 -24.93
N GLN A 304 2.61 -6.10 -26.04
CA GLN A 304 3.86 -6.02 -26.79
C GLN A 304 4.12 -4.59 -27.27
N ALA A 305 3.10 -3.98 -27.86
CA ALA A 305 3.20 -2.63 -28.41
C ALA A 305 3.42 -1.58 -27.30
N PHE A 306 2.82 -1.77 -26.13
CA PHE A 306 3.14 -0.95 -24.95
C PHE A 306 4.61 -1.10 -24.53
N VAL A 307 5.11 -2.33 -24.34
CA VAL A 307 6.50 -2.58 -23.91
C VAL A 307 7.51 -2.05 -24.94
N ASP A 308 7.25 -2.27 -26.23
CA ASP A 308 8.09 -1.74 -27.32
C ASP A 308 8.19 -0.20 -27.25
N SER A 309 7.12 0.50 -26.85
CA SER A 309 7.15 1.96 -26.68
C SER A 309 8.02 2.42 -25.51
N LEU A 310 8.07 1.64 -24.43
CA LEU A 310 8.92 1.92 -23.28
C LEU A 310 10.40 1.73 -23.64
N ILE A 311 10.71 0.66 -24.38
CA ILE A 311 12.04 0.37 -24.93
C ILE A 311 12.50 1.52 -25.83
N ASP A 312 11.68 1.85 -26.84
CA ASP A 312 12.03 2.84 -27.86
C ASP A 312 12.09 4.28 -27.32
N THR A 313 11.63 4.49 -26.08
CA THR A 313 11.72 5.77 -25.38
C THR A 313 12.68 5.73 -24.19
N ASP A 314 13.51 4.69 -24.04
CA ASP A 314 14.48 4.58 -22.95
C ASP A 314 13.85 4.82 -21.56
N SER A 315 12.68 4.21 -21.32
CA SER A 315 12.03 4.24 -20.02
C SER A 315 12.80 3.37 -19.02
N ILE A 316 12.83 3.80 -17.76
CA ILE A 316 13.53 3.07 -16.68
C ILE A 316 12.71 1.89 -16.15
N GLY A 317 11.43 1.83 -16.50
CA GLY A 317 10.49 0.81 -16.06
C GLY A 317 9.11 1.04 -16.66
N GLY A 318 8.19 0.16 -16.30
CA GLY A 318 6.79 0.31 -16.65
C GLY A 318 5.90 -0.62 -15.86
N SER A 319 4.60 -0.37 -15.93
CA SER A 319 3.59 -1.07 -15.17
C SER A 319 2.24 -0.99 -15.86
N ILE A 320 1.32 -1.87 -15.46
CA ILE A 320 -0.11 -1.72 -15.74
C ILE A 320 -0.82 -1.39 -14.42
N TYR A 321 -1.68 -0.38 -14.41
CA TYR A 321 -2.55 -0.09 -13.26
C TYR A 321 -3.79 -0.98 -13.39
N ASP A 322 -4.13 -1.91 -12.51
CA ASP A 322 -3.53 -2.30 -11.23
C ASP A 322 -3.40 -3.84 -11.14
N TRP A 323 -2.91 -4.34 -9.99
CA TRP A 323 -2.80 -5.79 -9.76
C TRP A 323 -4.18 -6.46 -9.86
N ALA A 324 -5.18 -5.98 -9.13
CA ALA A 324 -6.49 -6.64 -8.99
C ALA A 324 -7.22 -6.84 -10.33
N THR A 325 -7.05 -5.90 -11.26
CA THR A 325 -7.72 -5.87 -12.57
C THR A 325 -6.82 -6.29 -13.73
N THR A 326 -5.59 -6.72 -13.46
CA THR A 326 -4.72 -7.39 -14.45
C THR A 326 -4.82 -8.90 -14.25
N GLY A 327 -5.27 -9.64 -15.27
CA GLY A 327 -5.43 -11.09 -15.16
C GLY A 327 -4.12 -11.88 -14.97
N GLU A 328 -4.21 -13.10 -14.44
CA GLU A 328 -3.03 -13.92 -14.14
C GLU A 328 -2.16 -14.19 -15.38
N TYR A 329 -2.81 -14.47 -16.53
CA TYR A 329 -2.08 -14.70 -17.77
C TYR A 329 -1.49 -13.41 -18.33
N SER A 330 -2.22 -12.29 -18.20
CA SER A 330 -1.73 -10.95 -18.50
C SER A 330 -0.47 -10.59 -17.71
N ARG A 331 -0.46 -10.86 -16.39
CA ARG A 331 0.67 -10.60 -15.50
C ARG A 331 1.91 -11.41 -15.92
N GLN A 332 1.73 -12.69 -16.23
CA GLN A 332 2.83 -13.54 -16.69
C GLN A 332 3.39 -13.05 -18.03
N GLN A 333 2.52 -12.68 -18.98
CA GLN A 333 2.98 -12.17 -20.27
C GLN A 333 3.74 -10.84 -20.12
N LEU A 334 3.27 -9.94 -19.25
CA LEU A 334 3.97 -8.71 -18.94
C LEU A 334 5.36 -8.99 -18.34
N ALA A 335 5.45 -9.94 -17.40
CA ALA A 335 6.72 -10.39 -16.83
C ALA A 335 7.68 -10.92 -17.90
N ASP A 336 7.20 -11.78 -18.80
CA ASP A 336 8.02 -12.35 -19.88
C ASP A 336 8.56 -11.26 -20.82
N LEU A 337 7.75 -10.24 -21.14
CA LEU A 337 8.17 -9.10 -21.96
C LEU A 337 9.22 -8.21 -21.28
N PHE A 338 9.15 -8.09 -19.95
CA PHE A 338 10.13 -7.33 -19.16
C PHE A 338 11.39 -8.14 -18.79
N ALA A 339 11.37 -9.47 -18.93
CA ALA A 339 12.56 -10.29 -18.69
C ALA A 339 13.66 -10.07 -19.75
N ASP A 340 13.28 -9.56 -20.92
CA ASP A 340 14.18 -9.23 -22.04
C ASP A 340 14.72 -7.78 -21.98
N LEU A 341 14.35 -7.02 -20.94
CA LEU A 341 14.62 -5.58 -20.76
C LEU A 341 15.78 -5.22 -19.82
#